data_AF-A0A920QLG0-F1
#
_entry.id   AF-A0A920QLG0-F1
#
_cell.length_a   1.000
_cell.length_b   1.000
_cell.length_c   1.000
_cell.angle_alpha   90.00
_cell.angle_beta   90.00
_cell.angle_gamma   90.00
#
_symmetry.space_group_name_H-M   'P 1'
#
loop_
_entity.id
_entity.type
_entity.pdbx_description
1 polymer ?
#
loop_
_entity_poly.entity_id
_entity_poly.type
_entity_poly.pdbx_seq_one_letter_code
_entity_poly.pdbx_strand_id
1 'polypeptide(L)'
;MVLHYAQMSFEGLKAYKIESGEHALFRPRENFKRMNRTAQKYVSSGTGLEEMLDALKQLLRLDSGWVPGEDGTSLYVRPTILATEEAIGLKVSSKYLFFIILSPVGPYYSPGI
;
A
#
# COMPACT_ATOMS: atom_id res chain seq x y z
N MET A 1 12.02 -13.05 10.23
CA MET A 1 11.06 -14.12 9.91
C MET A 1 10.50 -14.05 8.49
N VAL A 2 10.23 -12.86 7.92
CA VAL A 2 9.74 -12.74 6.53
C VAL A 2 10.59 -13.51 5.51
N LEU A 3 11.92 -13.48 5.65
CA LEU A 3 12.85 -14.13 4.72
C LEU A 3 12.85 -15.67 4.82
N HIS A 4 12.31 -16.25 5.89
CA HIS A 4 12.26 -17.70 6.10
C HIS A 4 10.89 -18.27 5.78
N TYR A 5 9.82 -17.56 6.18
CA TYR A 5 8.45 -18.10 6.17
C TYR A 5 7.45 -17.24 5.42
N ALA A 6 7.92 -16.25 4.65
CA ALA A 6 7.10 -15.38 3.80
C ALA A 6 5.88 -14.77 4.52
N GLN A 7 6.00 -14.50 5.84
CA GLN A 7 4.96 -13.82 6.61
C GLN A 7 4.94 -12.34 6.23
N MET A 8 4.28 -12.06 5.12
CA MET A 8 4.10 -10.72 4.58
C MET A 8 2.87 -10.67 3.68
N SER A 9 2.38 -9.46 3.43
CA SER A 9 1.43 -9.18 2.36
C SER A 9 1.58 -7.74 1.91
N PHE A 10 1.14 -7.46 0.68
CA PHE A 10 1.15 -6.13 0.13
C PHE A 10 -0.19 -5.82 -0.55
N GLU A 11 -0.42 -4.54 -0.82
CA GLU A 11 -1.53 -4.03 -1.60
C GLU A 11 -1.05 -3.21 -2.80
N GLY A 12 -1.97 -2.93 -3.71
CA GLY A 12 -1.74 -2.08 -4.86
C GLY A 12 -2.92 -1.18 -5.12
N LEU A 13 -2.67 0.13 -5.11
CA LEU A 13 -3.65 1.15 -5.47
C LEU A 13 -2.95 2.35 -6.10
N LYS A 14 -3.73 3.32 -6.58
CA LYS A 14 -3.24 4.49 -7.29
C LYS A 14 -3.88 5.76 -6.78
N ALA A 15 -3.09 6.82 -6.74
CA ALA A 15 -3.54 8.20 -6.64
C ALA A 15 -3.45 8.87 -8.02
N TYR A 16 -4.44 9.71 -8.31
CA TYR A 16 -4.59 10.40 -9.58
C TYR A 16 -4.75 11.89 -9.34
N LYS A 17 -4.21 12.70 -10.24
CA LYS A 17 -4.60 14.10 -10.35
C LYS A 17 -5.80 14.18 -11.29
N ILE A 18 -6.90 14.76 -10.83
CA ILE A 18 -8.13 14.90 -11.63
C ILE A 18 -8.20 16.27 -12.29
N GLU A 19 -9.13 16.46 -13.23
CA GLU A 19 -9.26 17.70 -14.02
C GLU A 19 -9.40 18.98 -13.18
N SER A 20 -10.01 18.89 -11.99
CA SER A 20 -10.11 20.01 -11.05
C SER A 20 -8.77 20.43 -10.41
N GLY A 21 -7.70 19.67 -10.66
CA GLY A 21 -6.40 19.83 -10.00
C GLY A 21 -6.31 19.14 -8.63
N GLU A 22 -7.40 18.58 -8.13
CA GLU A 22 -7.41 17.80 -6.88
C GLU A 22 -6.81 16.40 -7.06
N HIS A 23 -6.56 15.72 -5.94
CA HIS A 23 -6.07 14.35 -5.92
C HIS A 23 -7.18 13.39 -5.52
N ALA A 24 -7.33 12.29 -6.27
CA ALA A 24 -8.32 11.26 -6.02
C ALA A 24 -7.66 9.89 -5.77
N LEU A 25 -8.29 9.10 -4.89
CA LEU A 25 -7.95 7.70 -4.64
C LEU A 25 -9.11 6.81 -5.08
N PHE A 26 -8.79 5.75 -5.82
CA PHE A 26 -9.82 4.78 -6.21
C PHE A 26 -9.99 3.69 -5.15
N ARG A 27 -11.09 3.78 -4.38
CA ARG A 27 -11.53 2.77 -3.39
C ARG A 27 -10.45 2.30 -2.39
N PRO A 28 -9.63 3.18 -1.79
CA PRO A 28 -8.51 2.78 -0.94
C PRO A 28 -8.92 1.93 0.28
N ARG A 29 -10.12 2.17 0.80
CA ARG A 29 -10.68 1.40 1.92
C ARG A 29 -10.81 -0.10 1.60
N GLU A 30 -11.11 -0.45 0.34
CA GLU A 30 -11.26 -1.85 -0.07
C GLU A 30 -9.91 -2.57 -0.14
N ASN A 31 -8.85 -1.87 -0.53
CA ASN A 31 -7.48 -2.38 -0.45
C ASN A 31 -7.10 -2.70 1.01
N PHE A 32 -7.34 -1.79 1.95
CA PHE A 32 -7.02 -2.03 3.36
C PHE A 32 -7.91 -3.09 4.01
N LYS A 33 -9.18 -3.22 3.61
CA LYS A 33 -10.02 -4.38 4.00
C LYS A 33 -9.40 -5.70 3.53
N ARG A 34 -8.91 -5.76 2.30
CA ARG A 34 -8.25 -6.96 1.74
C ARG A 34 -6.92 -7.25 2.42
N MET A 35 -6.13 -6.22 2.74
CA MET A 35 -4.91 -6.34 3.54
C MET A 35 -5.22 -6.92 4.92
N ASN A 36 -6.21 -6.37 5.65
CA ASN A 36 -6.62 -6.88 6.96
C ASN A 36 -7.04 -8.35 6.92
N ARG A 37 -7.87 -8.72 5.94
CA ARG A 37 -8.30 -10.12 5.75
C ARG A 37 -7.11 -11.06 5.48
N THR A 38 -6.09 -10.56 4.79
CA THR A 38 -4.87 -11.32 4.51
C THR A 38 -4.00 -11.45 5.76
N ALA A 39 -3.81 -10.35 6.50
CA ALA A 39 -3.05 -10.30 7.74
C ALA A 39 -3.63 -11.22 8.83
N GLN A 40 -4.96 -11.38 8.90
CA GLN A 40 -5.61 -12.33 9.82
C GLN A 40 -5.12 -13.78 9.70
N LYS A 41 -4.49 -14.17 8.59
CA LYS A 41 -3.92 -15.51 8.40
C LYS A 41 -2.61 -15.74 9.15
N TYR A 42 -1.89 -14.67 9.50
CA TYR A 42 -0.56 -14.77 10.08
C TYR A 42 -0.26 -13.72 11.15
N VAL A 43 -1.18 -12.81 11.47
CA VAL A 43 -1.07 -11.79 12.52
C VAL A 43 -2.23 -11.97 13.49
N SER A 44 -1.94 -12.17 14.78
CA SER A 44 -2.98 -12.44 15.79
C SER A 44 -3.77 -11.18 16.20
N SER A 45 -3.14 -10.01 16.16
CA SER A 45 -3.79 -8.71 16.35
C SER A 45 -4.04 -8.08 14.99
N GLY A 46 -5.30 -7.96 14.58
CA GLY A 46 -5.65 -7.31 13.30
C GLY A 46 -5.02 -5.92 13.18
N THR A 47 -4.66 -5.52 11.96
CA THR A 47 -4.12 -4.19 11.69
C THR A 47 -5.23 -3.14 11.70
N GLY A 48 -4.97 -1.99 12.31
CA GLY A 48 -5.93 -0.88 12.40
C GLY A 48 -6.24 -0.32 11.01
N LEU A 49 -7.39 -0.71 10.44
CA LEU A 49 -7.76 -0.31 9.07
C LEU A 49 -7.75 1.21 8.90
N GLU A 50 -8.38 1.92 9.84
CA GLU A 50 -8.45 3.37 9.80
C GLU A 50 -7.08 4.02 10.01
N GLU A 51 -6.24 3.44 10.87
CA GLU A 51 -4.87 3.94 11.11
C GLU A 51 -4.02 3.84 9.84
N MET A 52 -4.08 2.70 9.13
CA MET A 52 -3.35 2.53 7.87
C MET A 52 -3.89 3.44 6.76
N LEU A 53 -5.21 3.62 6.69
CA LEU A 53 -5.84 4.51 5.72
C LEU A 53 -5.49 5.98 6.00
N ASP A 54 -5.43 6.37 7.27
CA ASP A 54 -5.03 7.70 7.68
C ASP A 54 -3.54 7.96 7.40
N ALA A 55 -2.67 6.99 7.73
CA ALA A 55 -1.24 7.05 7.39
C ALA A 55 -1.02 7.24 5.88
N LEU A 56 -1.78 6.53 5.04
CA LEU A 56 -1.74 6.73 3.59
C LEU A 56 -2.13 8.16 3.20
N LYS A 57 -3.23 8.68 3.75
CA LYS A 57 -3.71 10.03 3.44
C LYS A 57 -2.70 11.10 3.87
N GLN A 58 -2.07 10.95 5.04
CA GLN A 58 -1.04 11.86 5.51
C GLN A 58 0.18 11.82 4.58
N LEU A 59 0.66 10.64 4.22
CA LEU A 59 1.77 10.47 3.30
C LEU A 59 1.48 11.12 1.93
N LEU A 60 0.30 10.89 1.37
CA LEU A 60 -0.07 11.50 0.08
C LEU A 60 -0.26 13.02 0.14
N ARG A 61 -0.58 13.59 1.31
CA ARG A 61 -0.59 15.05 1.48
C ARG A 61 0.83 15.61 1.41
N LEU A 62 1.78 14.95 2.08
CA LEU A 62 3.20 15.34 2.08
C LEU A 62 3.80 15.21 0.68
N ASP A 63 3.55 14.09 0.00
CA ASP A 63 4.14 13.77 -1.31
C ASP A 63 3.22 14.10 -2.49
N SER A 64 2.25 15.01 -2.29
CA SER A 64 1.27 15.36 -3.34
C SER A 64 1.92 15.88 -4.63
N GLY A 65 3.10 16.51 -4.53
CA GLY A 65 3.89 16.96 -5.68
C GLY A 65 4.42 15.84 -6.58
N TRP A 66 4.43 14.59 -6.11
CA TRP A 66 4.84 13.43 -6.90
C TRP A 66 3.71 12.81 -7.74
N VAL A 67 2.46 13.27 -7.57
CA VAL A 67 1.35 12.76 -8.38
C VAL A 67 1.43 13.37 -9.78
N PRO A 68 1.68 12.55 -10.82
CA PRO A 68 1.81 13.05 -12.18
C PRO A 68 0.44 13.55 -12.69
N GLY A 69 0.49 14.50 -13.63
CA GLY A 69 -0.69 15.20 -14.14
C GLY A 69 -1.01 14.89 -15.60
N GLU A 70 -0.13 14.18 -16.28
CA GLU A 70 -0.31 13.79 -17.68
C GLU A 70 -1.35 12.68 -17.82
N ASP A 71 -2.04 12.65 -18.96
CA ASP A 71 -3.06 11.64 -19.20
C ASP A 71 -2.49 10.22 -19.15
N GLY A 72 -3.27 9.30 -18.58
CA GLY A 72 -2.87 7.90 -18.36
C GLY A 72 -1.79 7.68 -17.29
N THR A 73 -1.30 8.73 -16.61
CA THR A 73 -0.33 8.60 -15.52
C THR A 73 -0.99 8.47 -14.15
N SER A 74 -0.24 8.00 -13.16
CA SER A 74 -0.71 7.92 -11.76
C SER A 74 0.45 7.78 -10.78
N LEU A 75 0.21 8.03 -9.50
CA LEU A 75 1.13 7.65 -8.43
C LEU A 75 0.71 6.30 -7.86
N TYR A 76 1.52 5.27 -8.08
CA TYR A 76 1.27 3.95 -7.55
C TYR A 76 1.65 3.89 -6.06
N VAL A 77 0.80 3.28 -5.26
CA VAL A 77 0.93 3.14 -3.81
C VAL A 77 1.10 1.66 -3.48
N ARG A 78 2.13 1.32 -2.71
CA ARG A 78 2.48 -0.04 -2.28
C ARG A 78 2.51 -0.16 -0.75
N PRO A 79 1.35 -0.29 -0.08
CA PRO A 79 1.31 -0.63 1.34
C PRO A 79 1.80 -2.06 1.53
N THR A 80 2.64 -2.28 2.54
CA THR A 80 3.27 -3.59 2.82
C THR A 80 3.33 -3.84 4.31
N ILE A 81 2.98 -5.07 4.73
CA ILE A 81 3.20 -5.58 6.09
C ILE A 81 4.15 -6.78 5.96
N LEU A 82 5.19 -6.83 6.80
CA LEU A 82 6.10 -7.98 6.86
C LEU A 82 6.59 -8.28 8.27
N ALA A 83 6.89 -9.56 8.54
CA ALA A 83 7.40 -10.04 9.82
C ALA A 83 8.89 -9.73 10.00
N THR A 84 9.22 -8.99 11.05
CA THR A 84 10.59 -8.55 11.37
C THR A 84 11.24 -9.28 12.55
N GLU A 85 10.54 -10.24 13.19
CA GLU A 85 11.12 -10.99 14.30
C GLU A 85 12.37 -11.78 13.86
N GLU A 86 13.41 -11.73 14.69
CA GLU A 86 14.68 -12.45 14.51
C GLU A 86 14.55 -13.86 15.09
N ALA A 87 13.79 -14.71 14.41
CA ALA A 87 13.56 -16.10 14.83
C ALA A 87 13.51 -17.06 13.64
N ILE A 88 13.91 -18.31 13.90
CA ILE A 88 13.86 -19.43 12.95
C ILE A 88 12.71 -20.39 13.29
N GLY A 89 12.12 -20.38 14.49
CA GLY A 89 10.99 -21.26 14.80
C GLY A 89 9.76 -20.97 13.92
N LEU A 90 9.09 -22.02 13.40
CA LEU A 90 7.85 -21.87 12.63
C LEU A 90 6.69 -21.47 13.56
N LYS A 91 6.41 -20.18 13.62
CA LYS A 91 5.32 -19.58 14.43
C LYS A 91 4.86 -18.26 13.83
N VAL A 92 3.75 -17.72 14.32
CA VAL A 92 3.37 -16.32 14.06
C VAL A 92 4.42 -15.37 14.65
N SER A 93 4.85 -14.38 13.88
CA SER A 93 5.83 -13.40 14.33
C SER A 93 5.26 -12.53 15.45
N SER A 94 6.09 -12.17 16.42
CA SER A 94 5.75 -11.18 17.46
C SER A 94 6.00 -9.73 17.04
N LYS A 95 6.72 -9.52 15.93
CA LYS A 95 7.08 -8.20 15.40
C LYS A 95 6.73 -8.08 13.92
N TYR A 96 6.10 -6.97 13.55
CA TYR A 96 5.78 -6.62 12.16
C TYR A 96 6.19 -5.18 11.87
N LEU A 97 6.55 -4.94 10.61
CA LEU A 97 6.73 -3.60 10.05
C LEU A 97 5.62 -3.37 9.03
N PHE A 98 4.90 -2.26 9.19
CA PHE A 98 4.03 -1.69 8.15
C PHE A 98 4.73 -0.49 7.53
N PHE A 99 4.76 -0.43 6.20
CA PHE A 99 5.30 0.71 5.47
C PHE A 99 4.55 0.91 4.14
N ILE A 100 4.67 2.10 3.56
CA ILE A 100 4.09 2.45 2.27
C ILE A 100 5.20 3.04 1.39
N ILE A 101 5.31 2.54 0.16
CA ILE A 101 6.17 3.13 -0.88
C ILE A 101 5.29 3.75 -1.96
N LEU A 102 5.70 4.90 -2.48
CA LEU A 102 5.09 5.59 -3.61
C LEU A 102 6.01 5.53 -4.83
N SER A 103 5.43 5.39 -6.03
CA SER A 103 6.18 5.39 -7.29
C SER A 103 5.34 5.99 -8.41
N PRO A 104 5.78 7.05 -9.10
CA PRO A 104 5.12 7.53 -10.31
C PRO A 104 5.10 6.41 -11.36
N VAL A 105 3.98 6.25 -12.07
CA VAL A 105 3.83 5.28 -13.15
C VAL A 105 3.15 5.92 -14.35
N GLY A 106 3.71 5.65 -15.53
CA GLY A 106 3.16 6.08 -16.81
C GLY A 106 2.06 5.16 -17.34
N PRO A 107 1.50 5.50 -18.51
CA PRO A 107 0.55 4.63 -19.20
C PRO A 107 1.22 3.31 -19.61
N TYR A 108 0.48 2.20 -19.47
CA TYR A 108 0.96 0.86 -19.84
C TYR A 108 0.95 0.62 -21.36
N TYR A 109 0.12 1.36 -22.08
CA TYR A 109 -0.01 1.26 -23.53
C TYR A 109 0.43 2.61 -24.12
N SER A 110 1.27 2.56 -25.15
CA SER A 110 1.42 3.72 -26.04
C SER A 110 0.03 4.12 -26.54
N PRO A 111 -0.28 5.42 -26.68
CA PRO A 111 -1.52 5.84 -27.33
C PRO A 111 -1.61 5.07 -28.65
N GLY A 112 -2.66 4.25 -28.77
CA GLY A 112 -2.79 3.27 -29.84
C GLY A 112 -2.76 3.93 -31.22
N ILE A 113 -2.30 3.15 -32.20
CA ILE A 113 -2.37 3.44 -33.64
C ILE A 113 -3.79 3.82 -34.05
#